data_AF-A0A4P5TSR1-F1
#
_entry.id   AF-A0A4P5TSR1-F1
#
_cell.length_a   1.000
_cell.length_b   1.000
_cell.length_c   1.000
_cell.angle_alpha   90.00
_cell.angle_beta   90.00
_cell.angle_gamma   90.00
#
_symmetry.space_group_name_H-M   'P 1'
#
loop_
_entity.id
_entity.type
_entity.pdbx_description
1 polymer ?
#
loop_
_entity_poly.entity_id
_entity_poly.type
_entity_poly.pdbx_seq_one_letter_code
_entity_poly.pdbx_strand_id
1 'polypeptide(L)'
;MAGYLYIETYKSKKFTFTKNFSQKPNKKMKKKLLVVLLSVLSIPAIAQEMYEYKIVTVIESIVPMGMGRSRMIETKTALDAGKFTTSRTDGKDSDQGDVDRTDAKVDAFDETKLLNFYSGVGINFQNVASNDALISSKINTLITQGWDLAFVQSGVESDAGKDDGKGIYITRLIFKKKK
;
A
#
# COMPACT_ATOMS: atom_id res chain seq x y z
N MET A 1 -24.80 -95.70 41.34
CA MET A 1 -25.78 -94.69 40.89
C MET A 1 -25.03 -93.37 40.65
N ALA A 2 -25.23 -92.80 39.45
CA ALA A 2 -25.05 -91.42 38.97
C ALA A 2 -24.17 -90.43 39.78
N GLY A 3 -23.30 -89.61 39.19
CA GLY A 3 -23.01 -89.29 37.79
C GLY A 3 -22.04 -88.09 37.80
N TYR A 4 -20.94 -88.19 37.04
CA TYR A 4 -19.93 -87.13 36.92
C TYR A 4 -20.48 -85.99 36.04
N LEU A 5 -20.41 -84.74 36.52
CA LEU A 5 -20.66 -83.56 35.70
C LEU A 5 -19.31 -82.91 35.33
N TYR A 6 -19.01 -82.94 34.03
CA TYR A 6 -17.84 -82.31 33.40
C TYR A 6 -17.98 -80.78 33.44
N ILE A 7 -16.94 -80.08 33.87
CA ILE A 7 -16.82 -78.63 33.74
C ILE A 7 -16.12 -78.34 32.40
N GLU A 8 -16.84 -77.78 31.42
CA GLU A 8 -16.23 -77.29 30.19
C GLU A 8 -15.43 -76.01 30.46
N THR A 9 -14.10 -76.11 30.35
CA THR A 9 -13.22 -74.95 30.27
C THR A 9 -13.37 -74.25 28.92
N TYR A 10 -13.93 -73.04 28.92
CA TYR A 10 -13.98 -72.15 27.76
C TYR A 10 -12.57 -71.80 27.27
N LYS A 11 -12.20 -72.27 26.08
CA LYS A 11 -10.94 -71.92 25.40
C LYS A 11 -11.04 -70.48 24.87
N SER A 12 -10.21 -69.57 25.40
CA SER A 12 -10.09 -68.21 24.89
C SER A 12 -9.66 -68.24 23.40
N LYS A 13 -10.43 -67.62 22.51
CA LYS A 13 -9.99 -67.38 21.12
C LYS A 13 -8.82 -66.40 21.16
N LYS A 14 -7.61 -66.87 20.86
CA LYS A 14 -6.47 -65.98 20.55
C LYS A 14 -6.84 -65.15 19.32
N PHE A 15 -7.14 -63.86 19.53
CA PHE A 15 -7.24 -62.88 18.46
C PHE A 15 -5.82 -62.59 17.98
N THR A 16 -5.40 -63.22 16.89
CA THR A 16 -4.10 -62.96 16.27
C THR A 16 -4.19 -61.64 15.53
N PHE A 17 -3.69 -60.55 16.14
CA PHE A 17 -3.53 -59.28 15.46
C PHE A 17 -2.35 -59.38 14.49
N THR A 18 -2.61 -59.70 13.23
CA THR A 18 -1.59 -59.60 12.18
C THR A 18 -1.28 -58.12 11.94
N LYS A 19 -0.20 -57.63 12.55
CA LYS A 19 0.43 -56.35 12.19
C LYS A 19 1.03 -56.47 10.77
N ASN A 20 0.21 -56.38 9.75
CA ASN A 20 0.65 -56.14 8.38
C ASN A 20 0.81 -54.64 8.13
N PHE A 21 1.74 -54.01 8.86
CA PHE A 21 2.23 -52.66 8.53
C PHE A 21 3.75 -52.70 8.47
N SER A 22 4.28 -53.43 7.48
CA SER A 22 5.67 -53.30 7.08
C SER A 22 5.84 -53.62 5.60
N GLN A 23 5.08 -52.93 4.75
CA GLN A 23 5.53 -52.76 3.38
C GLN A 23 6.46 -51.55 3.35
N LYS A 24 7.77 -51.80 3.40
CA LYS A 24 8.77 -50.76 3.13
C LYS A 24 8.42 -50.13 1.78
N PRO A 25 8.20 -48.80 1.72
CA PRO A 25 7.72 -48.20 0.48
C PRO A 25 8.75 -48.47 -0.62
N ASN A 26 8.27 -49.00 -1.75
CA ASN A 26 9.08 -49.33 -2.91
C ASN A 26 9.94 -48.11 -3.30
N LYS A 27 11.20 -48.32 -3.70
CA LYS A 27 12.12 -47.26 -4.16
C LYS A 27 11.45 -46.35 -5.22
N LYS A 28 10.59 -46.90 -6.09
CA LYS A 28 9.75 -46.14 -7.05
C LYS A 28 8.65 -45.31 -6.35
N MET A 29 7.99 -45.83 -5.32
CA MET A 29 6.98 -45.10 -4.53
C MET A 29 7.62 -43.99 -3.68
N LYS A 30 8.82 -44.20 -3.12
CA LYS A 30 9.57 -43.17 -2.40
C LYS A 30 9.94 -42.00 -3.31
N LYS A 31 10.34 -42.26 -4.56
CA LYS A 31 10.60 -41.23 -5.57
C LYS A 31 9.32 -40.47 -5.94
N LYS A 32 8.19 -41.16 -6.13
CA LYS A 32 6.90 -40.51 -6.39
C LYS A 32 6.45 -39.64 -5.22
N LEU A 33 6.61 -40.13 -3.99
CA LEU A 33 6.31 -39.37 -2.77
C LEU A 33 7.21 -38.14 -2.63
N LEU A 34 8.50 -38.28 -2.93
CA LEU A 34 9.45 -37.16 -2.95
C LEU A 34 9.08 -36.10 -4.00
N VAL A 35 8.65 -36.52 -5.19
CA VAL A 35 8.19 -35.61 -6.25
C VAL A 35 6.91 -34.88 -5.84
N VAL A 36 5.96 -35.57 -5.22
CA VAL A 36 4.74 -34.94 -4.67
C VAL A 36 5.11 -33.94 -3.56
N LEU A 37 6.01 -34.31 -2.64
CA LEU A 37 6.45 -33.42 -1.56
C LEU A 37 7.19 -32.18 -2.09
N LEU A 38 8.06 -32.33 -3.09
CA LEU A 38 8.71 -31.20 -3.76
C LEU A 38 7.71 -30.32 -4.52
N SER A 39 6.67 -30.91 -5.13
CA SER A 39 5.63 -30.16 -5.84
C SER A 39 4.74 -29.31 -4.91
N VAL A 40 4.52 -29.77 -3.67
CA VAL A 40 3.79 -29.00 -2.64
C VAL A 40 4.65 -27.86 -2.08
N LEU A 41 5.97 -28.03 -2.03
CA LEU A 41 6.93 -27.00 -1.57
C LEU A 41 7.20 -25.91 -2.62
N SER A 42 6.80 -26.12 -3.88
CA SER A 42 7.09 -25.21 -5.00
C SER A 42 5.90 -24.36 -5.43
N ILE A 43 4.87 -24.24 -4.60
CA ILE A 43 3.86 -23.19 -4.75
C ILE A 43 4.40 -21.96 -4.01
N PRO A 44 5.07 -20.98 -4.68
CA PRO A 44 5.18 -19.68 -4.08
C PRO A 44 3.75 -19.19 -3.86
N ALA A 45 3.38 -18.96 -2.60
CA ALA A 45 2.22 -18.14 -2.33
C ALA A 45 2.52 -16.79 -2.99
N ILE A 46 1.90 -16.52 -4.14
CA ILE A 46 1.82 -15.19 -4.71
C ILE A 46 0.91 -14.44 -3.74
N ALA A 47 1.46 -14.03 -2.60
CA ALA A 47 0.81 -13.11 -1.71
C ALA A 47 0.67 -11.82 -2.52
N GLN A 48 -0.57 -11.50 -2.90
CA GLN A 48 -0.87 -10.24 -3.55
C GLN A 48 -0.55 -9.15 -2.53
N GLU A 49 0.58 -8.47 -2.74
CA GLU A 49 1.03 -7.46 -1.80
C GLU A 49 0.03 -6.30 -1.81
N MET A 50 -0.67 -6.14 -0.69
CA MET A 50 -1.58 -5.02 -0.50
C MET A 50 -0.76 -3.82 -0.03
N TYR A 51 -0.92 -2.70 -0.73
CA TYR A 51 -0.26 -1.44 -0.39
C TYR A 51 -1.31 -0.40 -0.05
N GLU A 52 -1.02 0.43 0.95
CA GLU A 52 -1.62 1.74 1.09
C GLU A 52 -0.72 2.81 0.50
N TYR A 53 -1.33 3.89 0.02
CA TYR A 53 -0.64 5.00 -0.60
C TYR A 53 -0.94 6.30 0.14
N LYS A 54 0.05 7.18 0.20
CA LYS A 54 -0.12 8.56 0.62
C LYS A 54 0.60 9.51 -0.34
N ILE A 55 0.12 10.74 -0.38
CA ILE A 55 0.70 11.80 -1.21
C ILE A 55 1.15 12.93 -0.30
N VAL A 56 2.41 13.35 -0.45
CA VAL A 56 2.91 14.63 0.06
C VAL A 56 3.04 15.58 -1.13
N THR A 57 2.43 16.75 -1.04
CA THR A 57 2.44 17.74 -2.13
C THR A 57 3.33 18.90 -1.76
N VAL A 58 4.33 19.19 -2.57
CA VAL A 58 5.19 20.36 -2.49
C VAL A 58 4.69 21.38 -3.50
N ILE A 59 4.34 22.58 -3.05
CA ILE A 59 3.92 23.71 -3.86
C ILE A 59 4.97 24.80 -3.66
N GLU A 60 5.59 25.22 -4.75
CA GLU A 60 6.56 26.30 -4.75
C GLU A 60 6.11 27.40 -5.70
N SER A 61 6.02 28.62 -5.18
CA SER A 61 5.51 29.77 -5.91
C SER A 61 6.64 30.58 -6.51
N ILE A 62 6.47 31.00 -7.77
CA ILE A 62 7.36 31.96 -8.44
C ILE A 62 6.73 33.35 -8.52
N VAL A 63 5.78 33.67 -7.64
CA VAL A 63 5.13 34.99 -7.61
C VAL A 63 6.17 36.07 -7.23
N PRO A 64 6.35 37.11 -8.06
CA PRO A 64 7.25 38.23 -7.84
C PRO A 64 6.97 38.91 -6.51
N MET A 65 7.99 39.59 -5.98
CA MET A 65 7.94 40.29 -4.69
C MET A 65 7.81 39.38 -3.46
N GLY A 66 7.95 38.06 -3.62
CA GLY A 66 8.01 37.13 -2.47
C GLY A 66 6.68 36.97 -1.74
N MET A 67 5.55 37.34 -2.36
CA MET A 67 4.20 37.11 -1.84
C MET A 67 3.71 35.66 -2.01
N GLY A 68 4.54 34.80 -2.60
CA GLY A 68 4.27 33.38 -2.77
C GLY A 68 4.02 32.67 -1.44
N ARG A 69 3.11 31.70 -1.46
CA ARG A 69 2.78 30.83 -0.32
C ARG A 69 3.30 29.42 -0.59
N SER A 70 4.61 29.27 -0.74
CA SER A 70 5.21 27.93 -0.90
C SER A 70 4.93 27.07 0.34
N ARG A 71 4.42 25.87 0.14
CA ARG A 71 3.98 24.94 1.20
C ARG A 71 4.27 23.51 0.80
N MET A 72 4.63 22.70 1.78
CA MET A 72 4.54 21.25 1.67
C MET A 72 3.36 20.77 2.52
N ILE A 73 2.47 19.99 1.90
CA ILE A 73 1.18 19.58 2.46
C ILE A 73 1.17 18.07 2.59
N GLU A 74 0.76 17.59 3.77
CA GLU A 74 0.56 16.17 4.04
C GLU A 74 -0.83 15.95 4.64
N THR A 75 -1.71 15.27 3.92
CA THR A 75 -3.06 14.95 4.37
C THR A 75 -3.04 13.90 5.49
N LYS A 76 -3.83 14.10 6.55
CA LYS A 76 -3.97 13.15 7.67
C LYS A 76 -5.28 12.35 7.65
N THR A 77 -6.23 12.76 6.82
CA THR A 77 -7.55 12.11 6.71
C THR A 77 -7.62 11.25 5.46
N ALA A 78 -8.11 10.02 5.61
CA ALA A 78 -8.50 9.19 4.48
C ALA A 78 -9.91 9.61 4.01
N LEU A 79 -10.02 10.02 2.75
CA LEU A 79 -11.32 10.21 2.08
C LEU A 79 -11.59 9.03 1.15
N ASP A 80 -12.84 8.59 1.12
CA ASP A 80 -13.33 7.58 0.18
C ASP A 80 -13.82 8.27 -1.09
N ALA A 81 -13.11 8.06 -2.20
CA ALA A 81 -13.47 8.61 -3.50
C ALA A 81 -14.86 8.14 -3.97
N GLY A 82 -15.32 6.96 -3.53
CA GLY A 82 -16.62 6.42 -3.88
C GLY A 82 -17.79 7.30 -3.44
N LYS A 83 -17.64 8.03 -2.34
CA LYS A 83 -18.66 8.98 -1.82
C LYS A 83 -18.87 10.20 -2.73
N PHE A 84 -17.93 10.47 -3.62
CA PHE A 84 -17.95 11.63 -4.52
C PHE A 84 -18.04 11.23 -6.00
N THR A 85 -18.18 9.93 -6.27
CA THR A 85 -18.21 9.36 -7.62
C THR A 85 -19.63 8.94 -7.97
N THR A 86 -20.19 9.54 -9.02
CA THR A 86 -21.47 9.12 -9.61
C THR A 86 -21.22 8.37 -10.91
N SER A 87 -22.09 7.42 -11.26
CA SER A 87 -22.01 6.66 -12.51
C SER A 87 -23.11 7.11 -13.46
N ARG A 88 -22.79 7.22 -14.75
CA ARG A 88 -23.78 7.47 -15.80
C ARG A 88 -23.91 6.23 -16.67
N THR A 89 -25.13 5.76 -16.89
CA THR A 89 -25.39 4.56 -17.71
C THR A 89 -25.79 4.88 -19.13
N ASP A 90 -26.33 6.08 -19.41
CA ASP A 90 -26.81 6.51 -20.72
C ASP A 90 -26.13 7.79 -21.26
N GLY A 91 -25.20 8.34 -20.47
CA GLY A 91 -24.40 9.52 -20.81
C GLY A 91 -25.12 10.87 -20.70
N LYS A 92 -26.42 10.89 -20.37
CA LYS A 92 -27.24 12.12 -20.38
C LYS A 92 -27.43 12.71 -19.00
N ASP A 93 -27.82 11.90 -18.03
CA ASP A 93 -28.13 12.36 -16.68
C ASP A 93 -26.98 12.11 -15.71
N SER A 94 -26.90 12.91 -14.64
CA SER A 94 -25.83 12.84 -13.65
C SER A 94 -26.24 13.37 -12.29
N ASP A 95 -25.96 12.57 -11.28
CA ASP A 95 -26.19 12.96 -9.89
C ASP A 95 -25.00 13.79 -9.32
N GLN A 96 -24.05 14.19 -10.17
CA GLN A 96 -22.85 14.93 -9.73
C GLN A 96 -23.22 16.33 -9.20
N GLY A 97 -24.38 16.86 -9.58
CA GLY A 97 -24.92 18.11 -9.04
C GLY A 97 -25.31 18.01 -7.56
N ASP A 98 -25.64 16.81 -7.09
CA ASP A 98 -26.05 16.55 -5.71
C ASP A 98 -24.87 16.24 -4.78
N VAL A 99 -23.65 16.13 -5.34
CA VAL A 99 -22.43 15.90 -4.59
C VAL A 99 -21.83 17.23 -4.16
N ASP A 100 -21.94 17.55 -2.86
CA ASP A 100 -21.39 18.77 -2.30
C ASP A 100 -19.85 18.75 -2.27
N ARG A 101 -19.23 19.71 -2.97
CA ARG A 101 -17.77 19.86 -3.00
C ARG A 101 -17.16 20.18 -1.64
N THR A 102 -17.96 20.73 -0.73
CA THR A 102 -17.50 21.06 0.63
C THR A 102 -17.18 19.81 1.42
N ASP A 103 -17.92 18.72 1.22
CA ASP A 103 -17.71 17.45 1.92
C ASP A 103 -16.42 16.74 1.45
N ALA A 104 -15.91 17.10 0.27
CA ALA A 104 -14.64 16.61 -0.24
C ALA A 104 -13.41 17.36 0.34
N LYS A 105 -13.63 18.42 1.12
CA LYS A 105 -12.53 19.15 1.77
C LYS A 105 -11.96 18.31 2.93
N VAL A 106 -10.64 18.32 3.06
CA VAL A 106 -9.96 17.73 4.22
C VAL A 106 -9.50 18.84 5.14
N ASP A 107 -10.00 18.85 6.37
CA ASP A 107 -9.62 19.85 7.37
C ASP A 107 -8.33 19.48 8.13
N ALA A 108 -8.07 18.17 8.30
CA ALA A 108 -6.87 17.70 9.00
C ALA A 108 -5.73 17.36 8.02
N PHE A 109 -4.78 18.29 7.90
CA PHE A 109 -3.53 18.14 7.16
C PHE A 109 -2.39 18.92 7.85
N ASP A 110 -1.16 18.45 7.67
CA ASP A 110 0.03 19.20 8.10
C ASP A 110 0.47 20.13 6.98
N GLU A 111 0.85 21.37 7.34
CA GLU A 111 1.54 22.30 6.46
C GLU A 111 2.94 22.58 6.97
N THR A 112 3.94 22.35 6.12
CA THR A 112 5.31 22.84 6.34
C THR A 112 5.54 24.05 5.44
N LYS A 113 5.93 25.18 6.03
CA LYS A 113 6.24 26.40 5.29
C LYS A 113 7.54 26.21 4.52
N LEU A 114 7.53 26.56 3.24
CA LEU A 114 8.71 26.61 2.38
C LEU A 114 9.03 28.07 2.02
N LEU A 115 10.25 28.29 1.57
CA LEU A 115 10.73 29.58 1.10
C LEU A 115 10.41 29.76 -0.38
N ASN A 116 10.15 31.01 -0.79
CA ASN A 116 10.00 31.32 -2.21
C ASN A 116 11.39 31.30 -2.85
N PHE A 117 11.61 30.46 -3.85
CA PHE A 117 12.90 30.43 -4.54
C PHE A 117 13.03 31.52 -5.61
N TYR A 118 11.98 32.28 -5.92
CA TYR A 118 12.02 33.40 -6.87
C TYR A 118 11.58 34.71 -6.22
N SER A 119 12.18 35.81 -6.67
CA SER A 119 11.91 37.18 -6.24
C SER A 119 11.99 38.14 -7.44
N GLY A 120 11.70 39.42 -7.23
CA GLY A 120 11.88 40.44 -8.29
C GLY A 120 13.33 40.60 -8.78
N VAL A 121 14.32 40.07 -8.07
CA VAL A 121 15.76 40.10 -8.43
C VAL A 121 16.21 38.80 -9.11
N GLY A 122 15.37 37.76 -9.11
CA GLY A 122 15.69 36.44 -9.66
C GLY A 122 15.63 35.31 -8.64
N ILE A 123 16.30 34.21 -8.96
CA ILE A 123 16.30 32.96 -8.18
C ILE A 123 17.16 33.11 -6.92
N ASN A 124 16.63 32.68 -5.78
CA ASN A 124 17.34 32.58 -4.51
C ASN A 124 17.75 31.11 -4.25
N PHE A 125 19.01 30.80 -4.55
CA PHE A 125 19.57 29.45 -4.40
C PHE A 125 19.66 28.96 -2.94
N GLN A 126 19.79 29.87 -1.98
CA GLN A 126 19.78 29.50 -0.56
C GLN A 126 18.38 29.02 -0.12
N ASN A 127 17.34 29.65 -0.65
CA ASN A 127 15.97 29.22 -0.42
C ASN A 127 15.70 27.84 -1.04
N VAL A 128 16.24 27.58 -2.24
CA VAL A 128 16.20 26.24 -2.85
C VAL A 128 16.85 25.21 -1.94
N ALA A 129 18.10 25.43 -1.53
CA ALA A 129 18.81 24.50 -0.66
C ALA A 129 18.11 24.27 0.70
N SER A 130 17.48 25.32 1.25
CA SER A 130 16.70 25.23 2.49
C SER A 130 15.43 24.40 2.29
N ASN A 131 14.73 24.58 1.17
CA ASN A 131 13.56 23.78 0.83
C ASN A 131 13.94 22.31 0.62
N ASP A 132 15.05 22.03 -0.06
CA ASP A 132 15.55 20.66 -0.28
C ASP A 132 15.85 19.95 1.05
N ALA A 133 16.42 20.67 2.02
CA ALA A 133 16.66 20.14 3.36
C ALA A 133 15.35 19.80 4.09
N LEU A 134 14.32 20.65 3.98
CA LEU A 134 12.99 20.41 4.55
C LEU A 134 12.28 19.23 3.88
N ILE A 135 12.33 19.14 2.55
CA ILE A 135 11.77 18.03 1.76
C ILE A 135 12.46 16.72 2.14
N SER A 136 13.79 16.73 2.21
CA SER A 136 14.58 15.56 2.62
C SER A 136 14.24 15.11 4.05
N SER A 137 14.08 16.06 4.98
CA SER A 137 13.66 15.77 6.35
C SER A 137 12.30 15.07 6.40
N LYS A 138 11.32 15.53 5.60
CA LYS A 138 10.00 14.88 5.50
C LYS A 138 10.09 13.48 4.89
N ILE A 139 10.84 13.31 3.80
CA ILE A 139 11.05 12.00 3.15
C ILE A 139 11.65 11.02 4.17
N ASN A 140 12.71 11.40 4.87
CA ASN A 140 13.37 10.56 5.88
C ASN A 140 12.45 10.21 7.05
N THR A 141 11.61 11.17 7.48
CA THR A 141 10.59 10.92 8.50
C THR A 141 9.61 9.83 8.06
N LEU A 142 9.12 9.90 6.82
CA LEU A 142 8.19 8.91 6.27
C LEU A 142 8.85 7.55 6.08
N ILE A 143 10.10 7.50 5.62
CA ILE A 143 10.89 6.27 5.53
C ILE A 143 11.00 5.59 6.90
N THR A 144 11.29 6.36 7.95
CA THR A 144 11.37 5.85 9.33
C THR A 144 10.02 5.34 9.84
N GLN A 145 8.92 5.90 9.35
CA GLN A 145 7.56 5.43 9.62
C GLN A 145 7.15 4.21 8.76
N GLY A 146 8.06 3.67 7.94
CA GLY A 146 7.85 2.49 7.09
C GLY A 146 7.18 2.79 5.75
N TRP A 147 7.22 4.05 5.28
CA TRP A 147 6.75 4.43 3.96
C TRP A 147 7.90 4.47 2.96
N ASP A 148 7.71 3.83 1.81
CA ASP A 148 8.67 3.89 0.70
C ASP A 148 8.24 4.94 -0.32
N LEU A 149 9.17 5.80 -0.74
CA LEU A 149 8.93 6.70 -1.87
C LEU A 149 8.83 5.89 -3.15
N ALA A 150 7.64 5.83 -3.73
CA ALA A 150 7.36 5.01 -4.90
C ALA A 150 7.47 5.80 -6.21
N PHE A 151 6.92 7.03 -6.22
CA PHE A 151 6.87 7.87 -7.40
C PHE A 151 7.04 9.34 -7.05
N VAL A 152 7.60 10.10 -7.99
CA VAL A 152 7.68 11.56 -7.94
C VAL A 152 7.08 12.09 -9.24
N GLN A 153 6.11 12.99 -9.13
CA GLN A 153 5.49 13.63 -10.28
C GLN A 153 5.52 15.14 -10.09
N SER A 154 6.12 15.86 -11.03
CA SER A 154 6.14 17.32 -11.04
C SER A 154 5.28 17.88 -12.16
N GLY A 155 4.72 19.06 -11.94
CA GLY A 155 3.96 19.85 -12.90
C GLY A 155 4.23 21.33 -12.70
N VAL A 156 4.00 22.10 -13.75
CA VAL A 156 4.17 23.56 -13.75
C VAL A 156 2.91 24.17 -14.33
N GLU A 157 2.36 25.15 -13.62
CA GLU A 157 1.37 26.06 -14.15
C GLU A 157 2.02 27.43 -14.28
N SER A 158 1.99 28.03 -15.48
CA SER A 158 2.51 29.38 -15.75
C SER A 158 1.52 30.10 -16.66
N ASP A 159 1.31 31.39 -16.41
CA ASP A 159 0.53 32.24 -17.29
C ASP A 159 1.39 32.70 -18.47
N ALA A 160 1.44 31.93 -19.55
CA ALA A 160 2.37 32.13 -20.68
C ALA A 160 2.09 33.39 -21.57
N GLY A 161 1.42 34.42 -21.04
CA GLY A 161 1.18 35.69 -21.71
C GLY A 161 2.43 36.56 -21.84
N LYS A 162 2.35 37.65 -22.64
CA LYS A 162 3.47 38.60 -22.83
C LYS A 162 3.89 39.33 -21.54
N ASP A 163 3.01 39.36 -20.55
CA ASP A 163 3.22 39.96 -19.24
C ASP A 163 3.42 38.88 -18.15
N ASP A 164 3.88 37.67 -18.50
CA ASP A 164 4.06 36.56 -17.54
C ASP A 164 4.98 36.98 -16.39
N GLY A 165 4.46 36.79 -15.18
CA GLY A 165 5.20 36.88 -13.95
C GLY A 165 4.55 36.04 -12.87
N LYS A 166 3.81 34.97 -13.20
CA LYS A 166 3.18 34.12 -12.19
C LYS A 166 3.24 32.67 -12.62
N GLY A 167 3.71 31.85 -11.69
CA GLY A 167 3.65 30.43 -11.84
C GLY A 167 3.73 29.69 -10.52
N ILE A 168 3.41 28.42 -10.61
CA ILE A 168 3.40 27.49 -9.50
C ILE A 168 4.08 26.20 -9.99
N TYR A 169 5.08 25.77 -9.24
CA TYR A 169 5.65 24.44 -9.34
C TYR A 169 4.93 23.56 -8.32
N ILE A 170 4.40 22.43 -8.78
CA ILE A 170 3.78 21.43 -7.92
C ILE A 170 4.50 20.10 -8.10
N THR A 171 4.97 19.52 -7.00
CA THR A 171 5.59 18.19 -6.97
C THR A 171 4.82 17.30 -6.01
N ARG A 172 4.34 16.16 -6.49
CA ARG A 172 3.69 15.11 -5.69
C ARG A 172 4.68 13.99 -5.44
N LEU A 173 5.00 13.78 -4.17
CA LEU A 173 5.76 12.64 -3.67
C LEU A 173 4.75 11.58 -3.25
N ILE A 174 4.71 10.46 -3.99
CA ILE A 174 3.78 9.37 -3.75
C ILE A 174 4.52 8.27 -3.01
N PHE A 175 4.09 8.01 -1.79
CA PHE A 175 4.64 6.96 -0.95
C PHE A 175 3.69 5.77 -0.92
N LYS A 176 4.26 4.58 -0.75
CA LYS A 176 3.53 3.35 -0.50
C LYS A 176 4.00 2.70 0.80
N LYS A 177 3.12 1.98 1.46
CA LYS A 177 3.44 1.17 2.64
C LYS A 177 2.71 -0.16 2.54
N LYS A 178 3.39 -1.24 2.85
CA LYS A 178 2.80 -2.59 2.85
C LYS A 178 1.76 -2.68 3.97
N LYS A 179 0.56 -3.16 3.65
CA LYS A 179 -0.48 -3.51 4.62
C LYS A 179 -0.22 -4.87 5.25
#